data_AF-A0AAV3NM09-F1
#
_entry.id   AF-A0AAV3NM09-F1
#
_cell.length_a   1.000
_cell.length_b   1.000
_cell.length_c   1.000
_cell.angle_alpha   90.00
_cell.angle_beta   90.00
_cell.angle_gamma   90.00
#
_symmetry.space_group_name_H-M   'P 1'
#
loop_
_entity.id
_entity.type
_entity.pdbx_description
1 polymer ?
#
loop_
_entity_poly.entity_id
_entity_poly.type
_entity_poly.pdbx_seq_one_letter_code
_entity_poly.pdbx_strand_id
1 'polypeptide(L)'
;MMIPSCCCLTSSDEQLCRYLSKLLEGKRYLVVIDNLICAITWSQIKSSFPDNKNGSRLLFTNSSFIENTIVNFNGKMFDHVIFGEGSCPQELEIVKLDILYYSGGSPQAVIMVAKYLSTIDQTMDNWLKVHRCLKDNVDTVLKDRIPSIILALLEASEDIDTIDTEETPLYSVKIDPTISSHHKTGGEKENIPSVGFEECFERLLSDLVQSSPQIQILAIVGMAGIGKTTLAKRIFYSPCVSNHFHPRAWVKISQVYCRRDLLLKLLLGVRGKGRC
;
A
#
# COMPACT_ATOMS: atom_id res chain seq x y z
N MET A 1 21.69 14.65 -27.93
CA MET A 1 22.53 14.60 -26.71
C MET A 1 22.81 13.12 -26.44
N MET A 2 24.05 12.69 -26.70
CA MET A 2 24.44 11.27 -26.71
C MET A 2 24.52 10.69 -25.30
N ILE A 3 24.15 9.42 -25.17
CA ILE A 3 24.53 8.58 -24.03
C ILE A 3 25.99 8.17 -24.28
N PRO A 4 26.96 8.46 -23.39
CA PRO A 4 28.30 7.94 -23.53
C PRO A 4 28.28 6.42 -23.34
N SER A 5 28.78 5.71 -24.34
CA SER A 5 29.09 4.29 -24.32
C SER A 5 30.31 4.01 -23.45
N CYS A 6 30.13 3.03 -22.54
CA CYS A 6 31.13 2.28 -21.77
C CYS A 6 31.88 2.99 -20.61
N CYS A 7 31.77 2.35 -19.43
CA CYS A 7 32.69 2.39 -18.30
C CYS A 7 32.76 3.64 -17.42
N CYS A 8 31.62 4.23 -17.02
CA CYS A 8 31.48 5.07 -15.82
C CYS A 8 29.97 5.22 -15.58
N LEU A 9 29.44 4.83 -14.42
CA LEU A 9 28.21 5.32 -13.75
C LEU A 9 27.72 4.24 -12.78
N THR A 10 28.48 3.99 -11.71
CA THR A 10 27.86 3.67 -10.42
C THR A 10 27.15 4.92 -9.91
N SER A 11 26.13 5.41 -10.63
CA SER A 11 25.41 6.61 -10.18
C SER A 11 24.90 6.36 -8.78
N SER A 12 25.21 7.22 -7.81
CA SER A 12 24.68 7.02 -6.47
C SER A 12 23.14 7.11 -6.49
N ASP A 13 22.47 6.48 -5.54
CA ASP A 13 21.01 6.56 -5.45
C ASP A 13 20.53 8.01 -5.37
N GLU A 14 21.31 8.89 -4.76
CA GLU A 14 21.04 10.32 -4.70
C GLU A 14 21.13 11.00 -6.08
N GLN A 15 22.08 10.59 -6.94
CA GLN A 15 22.12 11.05 -8.32
C GLN A 15 20.90 10.55 -9.11
N LEU A 16 20.44 9.32 -8.86
CA LEU A 16 19.21 8.81 -9.48
C LEU A 16 17.98 9.61 -9.04
N CYS A 17 17.86 9.96 -7.75
CA CYS A 17 16.80 10.83 -7.23
C CYS A 17 16.80 12.19 -7.93
N ARG A 18 17.97 12.86 -7.99
CA ARG A 18 18.11 14.16 -8.67
C ARG A 18 17.77 14.06 -10.15
N TYR A 19 18.17 12.98 -10.80
CA TYR A 19 17.88 12.76 -12.20
C TYR A 19 16.37 12.56 -12.45
N LEU A 20 15.71 11.76 -11.61
CA LEU A 20 14.26 11.57 -11.65
C LEU A 20 13.53 12.89 -11.43
N SER A 21 13.92 13.66 -10.40
CA SER A 21 13.35 14.99 -10.12
C SER A 21 13.45 15.91 -11.33
N LYS A 22 14.63 16.01 -11.95
CA LYS A 22 14.84 16.81 -13.16
C LYS A 22 13.98 16.37 -14.36
N LEU A 23 13.66 15.08 -14.48
CA LEU A 23 12.76 14.59 -15.54
C LEU A 23 11.30 14.95 -15.29
N LEU A 24 10.91 15.16 -14.03
CA LEU A 24 9.56 15.50 -13.61
C LEU A 24 9.33 17.01 -13.48
N GLU A 25 10.41 17.78 -13.34
CA GLU A 25 10.40 19.24 -13.21
C GLU A 25 9.53 19.92 -14.29
N GLY A 26 8.64 20.82 -13.87
CA GLY A 26 7.70 21.53 -14.73
C GLY A 26 6.57 20.69 -15.34
N LYS A 27 6.53 19.36 -15.13
CA LYS A 27 5.57 18.46 -15.78
C LYS A 27 4.46 18.01 -14.85
N ARG A 28 3.26 17.82 -15.38
CA ARG A 28 2.13 17.22 -14.65
C ARG A 28 2.25 15.71 -14.74
N TYR A 29 2.76 15.06 -13.70
CA TYR A 29 3.02 13.63 -13.70
C TYR A 29 2.05 12.82 -12.83
N LEU A 30 1.88 11.55 -13.19
CA LEU A 30 1.28 10.54 -12.32
C LEU A 30 2.29 9.42 -12.09
N VAL A 31 2.60 9.14 -10.82
CA VAL A 31 3.41 7.99 -10.45
C VAL A 31 2.60 7.07 -9.55
N VAL A 32 2.49 5.81 -9.95
CA VAL A 32 1.86 4.75 -9.15
C VAL A 32 2.95 3.87 -8.56
N ILE A 33 3.00 3.78 -7.23
CA ILE A 33 3.87 2.87 -6.50
C ILE A 33 3.01 1.80 -5.82
N ASP A 34 2.99 0.63 -6.45
CA ASP A 34 2.21 -0.52 -6.03
C ASP A 34 2.94 -1.29 -4.93
N ASN A 35 2.21 -1.61 -3.86
CA ASN A 35 2.66 -2.33 -2.67
C ASN A 35 3.68 -1.58 -1.80
N LEU A 36 3.44 -0.30 -1.54
CA LEU A 36 4.26 0.52 -0.64
C LEU A 36 3.73 0.45 0.79
N ILE A 37 4.38 -0.34 1.63
CA ILE A 37 3.91 -0.62 3.00
C ILE A 37 4.60 0.27 4.04
N CYS A 38 5.77 0.83 3.72
CA CYS A 38 6.66 1.47 4.69
C CYS A 38 6.88 2.97 4.46
N ALA A 39 6.67 3.78 5.49
CA ALA A 39 6.94 5.22 5.48
C ALA A 39 8.43 5.55 5.27
N ILE A 40 9.34 4.67 5.74
CA ILE A 40 10.79 4.82 5.55
C ILE A 40 11.14 4.70 4.06
N THR A 41 10.51 3.75 3.35
CA THR A 41 10.71 3.63 1.91
C THR A 41 10.27 4.91 1.17
N TRP A 42 9.15 5.51 1.59
CA TRP A 42 8.70 6.78 1.03
C TRP A 42 9.68 7.92 1.31
N SER A 43 10.14 8.08 2.56
CA SER A 43 11.04 9.18 2.94
C SER A 43 12.35 9.16 2.15
N GLN A 44 12.86 7.98 1.80
CA GLN A 44 14.09 7.81 1.02
C GLN A 44 13.98 8.28 -0.45
N ILE A 45 12.78 8.28 -1.03
CA ILE A 45 12.59 8.64 -2.45
C ILE A 45 11.79 9.93 -2.65
N LYS A 46 11.16 10.45 -1.59
CA LYS A 46 10.28 11.64 -1.62
C LYS A 46 10.92 12.84 -2.32
N SER A 47 12.21 13.07 -2.14
CA SER A 47 12.95 14.17 -2.78
C SER A 47 12.99 14.11 -4.30
N SER A 48 12.63 12.97 -4.90
CA SER A 48 12.60 12.77 -6.35
C SER A 48 11.35 13.34 -7.03
N PHE A 49 10.36 13.80 -6.27
CA PHE A 49 9.04 14.20 -6.78
C PHE A 49 8.79 15.69 -6.52
N PRO A 50 9.13 16.58 -7.48
CA PRO A 50 8.96 18.01 -7.31
C PRO A 50 7.48 18.41 -7.33
N ASP A 51 7.09 19.32 -6.42
CA ASP A 51 5.78 19.97 -6.47
C ASP A 51 5.88 21.26 -7.29
N ASN A 52 5.58 21.14 -8.57
CA ASN A 52 5.58 22.25 -9.52
C ASN A 52 4.27 23.05 -9.50
N LYS A 53 3.38 22.79 -8.53
CA LYS A 53 2.04 23.38 -8.45
C LYS A 53 1.22 23.22 -9.74
N ASN A 54 1.46 22.12 -10.46
CA ASN A 54 0.85 21.82 -11.74
C ASN A 54 -0.12 20.63 -11.68
N GLY A 55 -0.49 20.17 -10.49
CA GLY A 55 -1.45 19.09 -10.28
C GLY A 55 -0.90 17.70 -10.49
N SER A 56 0.38 17.48 -10.18
CA SER A 56 0.96 16.14 -10.18
C SER A 56 0.33 15.23 -9.10
N ARG A 57 0.36 13.92 -9.32
CA ARG A 57 -0.29 12.93 -8.45
C ARG A 57 0.65 11.76 -8.15
N LEU A 58 0.61 11.31 -6.90
CA LEU A 58 1.26 10.07 -6.44
C LEU A 58 0.18 9.13 -5.92
N LEU A 59 0.08 7.93 -6.50
CA LEU A 59 -0.88 6.92 -6.11
C LEU A 59 -0.15 5.72 -5.49
N PHE A 60 -0.54 5.36 -4.28
CA PHE A 60 0.03 4.25 -3.54
C PHE A 60 -1.00 3.15 -3.35
N THR A 61 -0.57 1.89 -3.42
CA THR A 61 -1.40 0.76 -2.97
C THR A 61 -0.80 0.14 -1.73
N ASN A 62 -1.66 -0.33 -0.82
CA ASN A 62 -1.26 -1.01 0.41
C ASN A 62 -0.46 -0.13 1.41
N SER A 63 -0.70 1.18 1.38
CA SER A 63 0.02 2.15 2.21
C SER A 63 -0.86 2.59 3.38
N SER A 64 -0.74 1.88 4.50
CA SER A 64 -1.47 2.20 5.74
C SER A 64 -0.97 3.46 6.44
N PHE A 65 0.21 3.97 6.08
CA PHE A 65 0.83 5.15 6.68
C PHE A 65 0.40 6.47 6.01
N ILE A 66 -0.45 6.42 4.97
CA ILE A 66 -0.89 7.61 4.25
C ILE A 66 -2.25 8.04 4.78
N GLU A 67 -2.28 9.21 5.41
CA GLU A 67 -3.48 9.82 5.98
C GLU A 67 -4.54 10.12 4.90
N ASN A 68 -4.12 10.48 3.68
CA ASN A 68 -5.00 10.77 2.55
C ASN A 68 -5.42 9.49 1.78
N THR A 69 -6.15 8.63 2.47
CA THR A 69 -6.77 7.45 1.84
C THR A 69 -7.99 7.88 1.03
N ILE A 70 -7.97 7.63 -0.29
CA ILE A 70 -9.14 7.87 -1.16
C ILE A 70 -10.07 6.68 -1.13
N VAL A 71 -9.49 5.48 -1.31
CA VAL A 71 -10.26 4.25 -1.47
C VAL A 71 -9.88 3.28 -0.35
N ASN A 72 -10.81 3.06 0.57
CA ASN A 72 -10.72 2.01 1.56
C ASN A 72 -11.63 0.85 1.15
N PHE A 73 -11.05 -0.14 0.46
CA PHE A 73 -11.78 -1.33 0.02
C PHE A 73 -12.32 -2.14 1.20
N ASN A 74 -11.66 -2.12 2.37
CA ASN A 74 -12.15 -2.85 3.53
C ASN A 74 -13.45 -2.24 4.03
N GLY A 75 -13.50 -0.91 4.16
CA GLY A 75 -14.72 -0.20 4.54
C GLY A 75 -15.84 -0.44 3.54
N LYS A 76 -15.57 -0.32 2.24
CA LYS A 76 -16.58 -0.55 1.20
C LYS A 76 -17.12 -1.97 1.19
N MET A 77 -16.25 -2.97 1.34
CA MET A 77 -16.68 -4.37 1.42
C MET A 77 -17.48 -4.62 2.70
N PHE A 78 -17.04 -4.05 3.82
CA PHE A 78 -17.72 -4.17 5.11
C PHE A 78 -19.12 -3.56 5.07
N ASP A 79 -19.25 -2.35 4.51
CA ASP A 79 -20.52 -1.68 4.29
C ASP A 79 -21.45 -2.54 3.43
N HIS A 80 -20.93 -3.11 2.34
CA HIS A 80 -21.73 -3.94 1.44
C HIS A 80 -22.27 -5.20 2.11
N VAL A 81 -21.47 -5.87 2.95
CA VAL A 81 -21.89 -7.09 3.65
C VAL A 81 -23.02 -6.79 4.65
N ILE A 82 -23.04 -5.60 5.26
CA ILE A 82 -24.03 -5.22 6.27
C ILE A 82 -25.28 -4.58 5.63
N PHE A 83 -25.08 -3.68 4.66
CA PHE A 83 -26.11 -2.78 4.15
C PHE A 83 -26.48 -3.05 2.68
N GLY A 84 -25.88 -4.03 2.01
CA GLY A 84 -26.10 -4.29 0.60
C GLY A 84 -25.62 -3.11 -0.27
N GLU A 85 -26.46 -2.59 -1.15
CA GLU A 85 -26.13 -1.39 -1.95
C GLU A 85 -26.17 -0.08 -1.15
N GLY A 86 -26.63 -0.13 0.11
CA GLY A 86 -26.61 1.00 1.03
C GLY A 86 -25.22 1.37 1.53
N SER A 87 -25.11 2.55 2.14
CA SER A 87 -23.88 3.01 2.82
C SER A 87 -24.04 2.97 4.34
N CYS A 88 -22.92 2.89 5.05
CA CYS A 88 -22.92 2.99 6.51
C CYS A 88 -23.52 4.34 6.96
N PRO A 89 -24.45 4.33 7.94
CA PRO A 89 -24.92 5.55 8.60
C PRO A 89 -23.76 6.35 9.19
N GLN A 90 -23.83 7.69 9.12
CA GLN A 90 -22.75 8.57 9.56
C GLN A 90 -22.44 8.42 11.05
N GLU A 91 -23.46 8.13 11.85
CA GLU A 91 -23.36 7.92 13.29
C GLU A 91 -22.51 6.69 13.63
N LEU A 92 -22.45 5.70 12.73
CA LEU A 92 -21.68 4.47 12.90
C LEU A 92 -20.29 4.53 12.25
N GLU A 93 -19.97 5.60 11.50
CA GLU A 93 -18.74 5.66 10.69
C GLU A 93 -17.48 5.60 11.56
N ILE A 94 -17.49 6.27 12.71
CA ILE A 94 -16.34 6.28 13.63
C ILE A 94 -16.11 4.88 14.23
N VAL A 95 -17.16 4.25 14.76
CA VAL A 95 -17.05 2.91 15.35
C VAL A 95 -16.72 1.85 14.29
N LYS A 96 -17.16 2.04 13.03
CA LYS A 96 -16.75 1.20 11.90
C LYS A 96 -15.24 1.25 11.68
N LEU A 97 -14.64 2.44 11.68
CA LEU A 97 -13.20 2.58 11.49
C LEU A 97 -12.42 1.86 12.59
N ASP A 98 -12.86 1.97 13.85
CA ASP A 98 -12.24 1.25 14.97
C ASP A 98 -12.39 -0.27 14.83
N ILE A 99 -13.58 -0.77 14.47
CA ILE A 99 -13.81 -2.20 14.24
C ILE A 99 -12.90 -2.73 13.13
N LEU A 100 -12.78 -2.01 12.02
CA LEU A 100 -11.90 -2.39 10.90
C LEU A 100 -10.43 -2.40 11.33
N TYR A 101 -10.02 -1.44 12.17
CA TYR A 101 -8.69 -1.38 12.74
C TYR A 101 -8.40 -2.58 13.66
N TYR A 102 -9.25 -2.83 14.65
CA TYR A 102 -9.08 -3.93 15.60
C TYR A 102 -9.28 -5.32 14.98
N SER A 103 -9.89 -5.40 13.79
CA SER A 103 -9.92 -6.63 12.98
C SER A 103 -8.56 -7.00 12.37
N GLY A 104 -7.51 -6.20 12.59
CA GLY A 104 -6.12 -6.53 12.25
C GLY A 104 -5.83 -6.57 10.75
N GLY A 105 -6.72 -6.00 9.92
CA GLY A 105 -6.55 -5.97 8.46
C GLY A 105 -6.64 -7.34 7.77
N SER A 106 -7.15 -8.37 8.46
CA SER A 106 -7.34 -9.71 7.87
C SER A 106 -8.62 -9.79 7.03
N PRO A 107 -8.52 -10.21 5.75
CA PRO A 107 -9.52 -10.96 5.00
C PRO A 107 -10.86 -11.23 5.65
N GLN A 108 -10.69 -12.28 6.45
CA GLN A 108 -11.68 -13.19 6.96
C GLN A 108 -12.23 -12.63 8.25
N ALA A 109 -11.39 -11.96 9.06
CA ALA A 109 -11.83 -11.29 10.27
C ALA A 109 -12.83 -10.17 9.95
N VAL A 110 -12.49 -9.31 8.97
CA VAL A 110 -13.38 -8.22 8.54
C VAL A 110 -14.70 -8.77 8.00
N ILE A 111 -14.66 -9.80 7.13
CA ILE A 111 -15.88 -10.45 6.61
C ILE A 111 -16.69 -11.09 7.74
N MET A 112 -16.04 -11.78 8.67
CA MET A 112 -16.71 -12.47 9.78
C MET A 112 -17.42 -11.49 10.70
N VAL A 113 -16.75 -10.39 11.06
CA VAL A 113 -17.36 -9.32 11.87
C VAL A 113 -18.50 -8.66 11.11
N ALA A 114 -18.33 -8.36 9.83
CA ALA A 114 -19.39 -7.77 9.01
C ALA A 114 -20.62 -8.70 8.91
N LYS A 115 -20.41 -10.00 8.68
CA LYS A 115 -21.48 -11.01 8.65
C LYS A 115 -22.18 -11.16 10.00
N TYR A 116 -21.46 -11.02 11.10
CA TYR A 116 -22.08 -11.00 12.42
C TYR A 116 -22.90 -9.73 12.63
N LEU A 117 -22.35 -8.56 12.28
CA LEU A 117 -23.06 -7.30 12.37
C LEU A 117 -24.32 -7.29 11.50
N SER A 118 -24.31 -7.94 10.33
CA SER A 118 -25.48 -8.00 9.46
C SER A 118 -26.66 -8.82 10.03
N THR A 119 -26.44 -9.62 11.07
CA THR A 119 -27.50 -10.40 11.74
C THR A 119 -28.12 -9.68 12.94
N ILE A 120 -27.60 -8.52 13.34
CA ILE A 120 -28.09 -7.76 14.49
C ILE A 120 -28.63 -6.39 14.07
N ASP A 121 -29.38 -5.74 14.96
CA ASP A 121 -29.89 -4.39 14.71
C ASP A 121 -28.73 -3.39 14.63
N GLN A 122 -28.78 -2.51 13.61
CA GLN A 122 -27.76 -1.52 13.27
C GLN A 122 -27.80 -0.29 14.19
N THR A 123 -27.71 -0.53 15.50
CA THR A 123 -27.72 0.50 16.55
C THR A 123 -26.30 0.73 17.10
N MET A 124 -26.02 1.95 17.54
CA MET A 124 -24.72 2.32 18.11
C MET A 124 -24.31 1.39 19.27
N ASP A 125 -25.26 1.02 20.14
CA ASP A 125 -25.00 0.14 21.28
C ASP A 125 -24.50 -1.25 20.88
N ASN A 126 -25.07 -1.84 19.82
CA ASN A 126 -24.67 -3.15 19.33
C ASN A 126 -23.28 -3.11 18.69
N TRP A 127 -22.99 -2.07 17.91
CA TRP A 127 -21.68 -1.84 17.32
C TRP A 127 -20.60 -1.61 18.39
N LEU A 128 -20.92 -0.84 19.45
CA LEU A 128 -20.01 -0.62 20.58
C LEU A 128 -19.74 -1.89 21.39
N LYS A 129 -20.66 -2.86 21.44
CA LYS A 129 -20.39 -4.18 22.04
C LYS A 129 -19.34 -4.93 21.24
N VAL A 130 -19.51 -5.01 19.91
CA VAL A 130 -18.55 -5.68 19.02
C VAL A 130 -17.18 -5.01 19.09
N HIS A 131 -17.14 -3.69 19.01
CA HIS A 131 -15.92 -2.90 19.17
C HIS A 131 -15.19 -3.22 20.48
N ARG A 132 -15.89 -3.21 21.63
CA ARG A 132 -15.28 -3.54 22.93
C ARG A 132 -14.71 -4.94 22.96
N CYS A 133 -15.46 -5.93 22.47
CA CYS A 133 -14.97 -7.31 22.38
C CYS A 133 -13.69 -7.42 21.54
N LEU A 134 -13.60 -6.74 20.40
CA LEU A 134 -12.39 -6.76 19.56
C LEU A 134 -11.22 -6.05 20.25
N LYS A 135 -11.47 -4.86 20.80
CA LYS A 135 -10.45 -4.05 21.47
C LYS A 135 -9.83 -4.77 22.67
N ASP A 136 -10.66 -5.34 23.55
CA ASP A 136 -10.20 -6.04 24.75
C ASP A 136 -9.32 -7.26 24.39
N ASN A 137 -9.65 -7.95 23.30
CA ASN A 137 -8.85 -9.08 22.81
C ASN A 137 -7.47 -8.64 22.29
N VAL A 138 -7.41 -7.55 21.52
CA VAL A 138 -6.14 -7.00 21.02
C VAL A 138 -5.29 -6.47 22.18
N ASP A 139 -5.89 -5.72 23.10
CA ASP A 139 -5.19 -5.16 24.25
C ASP A 139 -4.66 -6.25 25.19
N THR A 140 -5.40 -7.35 25.39
CA THR A 140 -4.92 -8.51 26.17
C THR A 140 -3.70 -9.14 25.50
N VAL A 141 -3.77 -9.42 24.20
CA VAL A 141 -2.64 -10.01 23.46
C VAL A 141 -1.42 -9.10 23.47
N LEU A 142 -1.60 -7.78 23.31
CA LEU A 142 -0.51 -6.82 23.38
C LEU A 142 0.08 -6.74 24.79
N LYS A 143 -0.74 -6.71 25.85
CA LYS A 143 -0.27 -6.71 27.25
C LYS A 143 0.56 -7.95 27.58
N ASP A 144 0.17 -9.11 27.05
CA ASP A 144 0.89 -10.35 27.29
C ASP A 144 2.18 -10.48 26.46
N ARG A 145 2.18 -9.96 25.23
CA ARG A 145 3.33 -10.09 24.31
C ARG A 145 4.35 -8.97 24.40
N ILE A 146 3.93 -7.74 24.70
CA ILE A 146 4.84 -6.57 24.73
C ILE A 146 5.98 -6.77 25.73
N PRO A 147 5.77 -7.27 26.97
CA PRO A 147 6.87 -7.51 27.91
C PRO A 147 7.92 -8.48 27.36
N SER A 148 7.49 -9.57 26.72
CA SER A 148 8.40 -10.55 26.11
C SER A 148 9.14 -10.00 24.89
N ILE A 149 8.48 -9.17 24.07
CA ILE A 149 9.12 -8.51 22.92
C ILE A 149 10.13 -7.46 23.40
N ILE A 150 9.79 -6.66 24.41
CA ILE A 150 10.71 -5.69 25.02
C ILE A 150 11.91 -6.42 25.60
N LEU A 151 11.71 -7.52 26.33
CA LEU A 151 12.78 -8.33 26.88
C LEU A 151 13.70 -8.87 25.77
N ALA A 152 13.13 -9.48 24.72
CA ALA A 152 13.90 -10.00 23.59
C ALA A 152 14.65 -8.90 22.82
N LEU A 153 14.08 -7.70 22.70
CA LEU A 153 14.75 -6.55 22.07
C LEU A 153 15.85 -5.95 22.95
N LEU A 154 15.66 -5.94 24.28
CA LEU A 154 16.68 -5.51 25.24
C LEU A 154 17.86 -6.50 25.26
N GLU A 155 17.57 -7.80 25.32
CA GLU A 155 18.58 -8.88 25.21
C GLU A 155 19.37 -8.75 23.89
N ALA A 156 18.67 -8.53 22.77
CA ALA A 156 19.33 -8.33 21.47
C ALA A 156 20.10 -6.99 21.35
N SER A 157 19.88 -6.03 22.27
CA SER A 157 20.58 -4.75 22.30
C SER A 157 21.82 -4.74 23.19
N GLU A 158 21.93 -5.67 24.14
CA GLU A 158 23.10 -5.84 25.01
C GLU A 158 24.26 -6.57 24.30
N ASP A 159 24.02 -7.20 23.15
CA ASP A 159 25.03 -7.91 22.35
C ASP A 159 25.84 -6.99 21.40
N ILE A 160 25.72 -5.66 21.47
CA ILE A 160 26.40 -4.72 20.53
C ILE A 160 27.76 -4.18 21.04
N ASP A 161 28.19 -4.47 22.27
CA ASP A 161 29.44 -3.90 22.81
C ASP A 161 30.72 -4.72 22.57
N THR A 162 30.71 -5.82 21.82
CA THR A 162 31.96 -6.57 21.53
C THR A 162 32.01 -7.23 20.16
N ILE A 163 32.21 -6.46 19.08
CA ILE A 163 32.82 -6.99 17.86
C ILE A 163 33.90 -6.02 17.38
N ASP A 164 35.16 -6.37 17.72
CA ASP A 164 36.35 -5.94 17.01
C ASP A 164 36.24 -6.27 15.52
N THR A 165 36.70 -5.34 14.70
CA THR A 165 36.79 -5.46 13.25
C THR A 165 37.64 -6.64 12.82
N GLU A 166 37.03 -7.70 12.29
CA GLU A 166 37.65 -8.54 11.26
C GLU A 166 36.62 -8.93 10.19
N GLU A 167 36.84 -8.45 8.97
CA GLU A 167 36.17 -8.93 7.76
C GLU A 167 36.57 -10.38 7.48
N THR A 168 35.64 -11.26 7.12
CA THR A 168 35.87 -12.45 6.26
C THR A 168 34.54 -13.14 5.87
N PRO A 169 34.47 -13.96 4.81
CA PRO A 169 33.63 -13.66 3.66
C PRO A 169 32.36 -14.51 3.53
N LEU A 170 31.48 -13.97 2.69
CA LEU A 170 30.23 -14.53 2.17
C LEU A 170 30.33 -16.01 1.76
N TYR A 171 29.64 -16.92 2.47
CA TYR A 171 29.32 -18.26 1.96
C TYR A 171 27.84 -18.35 1.60
N SER A 172 27.58 -18.66 0.33
CA SER A 172 26.28 -18.89 -0.26
C SER A 172 25.60 -20.13 0.33
N VAL A 173 24.43 -19.98 0.94
CA VAL A 173 23.55 -21.11 1.28
C VAL A 173 22.64 -21.38 0.07
N LYS A 174 22.85 -22.52 -0.58
CA LYS A 174 21.91 -23.10 -1.55
C LYS A 174 20.74 -23.72 -0.76
N ILE A 175 19.52 -23.31 -1.08
CA ILE A 175 18.30 -23.92 -0.54
C ILE A 175 17.83 -24.99 -1.55
N ASP A 176 17.78 -26.23 -1.11
CA ASP A 176 17.34 -27.40 -1.89
C ASP A 176 15.80 -27.51 -1.83
N PRO A 177 15.08 -27.63 -2.98
CA PRO A 177 13.62 -27.58 -3.01
C PRO A 177 13.04 -29.00 -2.98
N THR A 178 12.82 -29.57 -1.80
CA THR A 178 12.02 -30.82 -1.73
C THR A 178 11.23 -30.95 -0.42
N ILE A 179 10.04 -30.35 -0.35
CA ILE A 179 8.86 -30.97 0.30
C ILE A 179 7.63 -30.65 -0.55
N SER A 180 7.18 -31.65 -1.29
CA SER A 180 5.96 -31.66 -2.08
C SER A 180 4.74 -31.87 -1.19
N SER A 181 3.68 -31.13 -1.53
CA SER A 181 2.24 -31.47 -1.46
C SER A 181 1.77 -32.57 -0.50
N HIS A 182 0.82 -32.23 0.38
CA HIS A 182 -0.58 -32.65 0.23
C HIS A 182 -1.41 -32.12 1.40
N HIS A 183 -2.31 -31.18 1.13
CA HIS A 183 -3.69 -31.22 1.64
C HIS A 183 -4.55 -30.34 0.72
N LYS A 184 -5.20 -31.01 -0.24
CA LYS A 184 -6.46 -30.53 -0.81
C LYS A 184 -7.54 -30.84 0.23
N THR A 185 -8.25 -29.81 0.65
CA THR A 185 -9.66 -29.94 1.05
C THR A 185 -10.36 -28.69 0.53
N GLY A 186 -11.38 -28.92 -0.28
CA GLY A 186 -12.22 -27.87 -0.82
C GLY A 186 -12.95 -27.17 0.33
N GLY A 187 -12.78 -25.86 0.39
CA GLY A 187 -13.72 -24.94 1.00
C GLY A 187 -14.27 -24.08 -0.13
N GLU A 188 -15.58 -23.92 -0.16
CA GLU A 188 -16.34 -23.14 -1.12
C GLU A 188 -15.62 -21.83 -1.44
N LYS A 189 -15.51 -21.50 -2.73
CA LYS A 189 -15.25 -20.13 -3.14
C LYS A 189 -16.44 -19.32 -2.64
N GLU A 190 -16.33 -18.74 -1.46
CA GLU A 190 -17.14 -17.58 -1.13
C GLU A 190 -16.91 -16.59 -2.26
N ASN A 191 -17.94 -16.39 -3.08
CA ASN A 191 -18.00 -15.32 -4.04
C ASN A 191 -17.88 -14.03 -3.23
N ILE A 192 -16.66 -13.55 -3.00
CA ILE A 192 -16.43 -12.20 -2.51
C ILE A 192 -17.14 -11.30 -3.52
N PRO A 193 -18.21 -10.59 -3.14
CA PRO A 193 -19.01 -9.83 -4.07
C PRO A 193 -18.08 -8.86 -4.83
N SER A 194 -18.25 -8.76 -6.14
CA SER A 194 -17.55 -7.80 -7.03
C SER A 194 -17.95 -6.34 -6.78
N VAL A 195 -18.18 -5.97 -5.52
CA VAL A 195 -19.05 -4.86 -5.15
C VAL A 195 -18.24 -3.64 -4.72
N GLY A 196 -18.71 -2.47 -5.15
CA GLY A 196 -18.07 -1.18 -4.91
C GLY A 196 -16.88 -0.88 -5.82
N PHE A 197 -16.46 -1.81 -6.69
CA PHE A 197 -15.29 -1.61 -7.54
C PHE A 197 -15.47 -0.46 -8.54
N GLU A 198 -16.67 -0.32 -9.12
CA GLU A 198 -16.97 0.75 -10.07
C GLU A 198 -17.08 2.12 -9.38
N GLU A 199 -17.75 2.19 -8.24
CA GLU A 199 -17.83 3.43 -7.45
C GLU A 199 -16.44 3.88 -6.99
N CYS A 200 -15.60 2.94 -6.53
CA CYS A 200 -14.21 3.22 -6.18
C CYS A 200 -13.39 3.71 -7.38
N PHE A 201 -13.66 3.17 -8.57
CA PHE A 201 -13.02 3.59 -9.81
C PHE A 201 -13.39 5.03 -10.16
N GLU A 202 -14.68 5.34 -10.21
CA GLU A 202 -15.15 6.69 -10.56
C GLU A 202 -14.68 7.74 -9.56
N ARG A 203 -14.75 7.44 -8.26
CA ARG A 203 -14.25 8.35 -7.22
C ARG A 203 -12.76 8.62 -7.35
N LEU A 204 -11.95 7.56 -7.48
CA LEU A 204 -10.50 7.72 -7.61
C LEU A 204 -10.12 8.42 -8.92
N LEU A 205 -10.85 8.17 -10.01
CA LEU A 205 -10.65 8.84 -11.29
C LEU A 205 -10.95 10.33 -11.18
N SER A 206 -12.07 10.69 -10.54
CA SER A 206 -12.46 12.08 -10.27
C SER A 206 -11.39 12.81 -9.46
N ASP A 207 -10.97 12.26 -8.33
CA ASP A 207 -9.98 12.90 -7.44
C ASP A 207 -8.60 13.08 -8.12
N LEU A 208 -8.22 12.12 -8.98
CA LEU A 208 -7.00 12.22 -9.78
C LEU A 208 -7.07 13.35 -10.80
N VAL A 209 -8.18 13.48 -11.54
CA VAL A 209 -8.32 14.44 -12.65
C VAL A 209 -8.76 15.83 -12.17
N GLN A 210 -9.24 15.94 -10.93
CA GLN A 210 -9.64 17.22 -10.33
C GLN A 210 -8.48 18.23 -10.31
N SER A 211 -8.80 19.50 -10.52
CA SER A 211 -7.81 20.58 -10.51
C SER A 211 -7.40 20.94 -9.08
N SER A 212 -6.39 20.24 -8.56
CA SER A 212 -5.59 20.69 -7.41
C SER A 212 -4.23 21.14 -7.92
N PRO A 213 -3.73 22.34 -7.56
CA PRO A 213 -2.44 22.81 -8.03
C PRO A 213 -1.30 22.02 -7.38
N GLN A 214 -1.36 21.72 -6.08
CA GLN A 214 -0.27 21.04 -5.37
C GLN A 214 -0.19 19.55 -5.72
N ILE A 215 0.98 18.96 -5.46
CA ILE A 215 1.12 17.50 -5.55
C ILE A 215 0.20 16.83 -4.53
N GLN A 216 -0.62 15.90 -4.98
CA GLN A 216 -1.49 15.13 -4.09
C GLN A 216 -1.00 13.69 -3.96
N ILE A 217 -0.91 13.23 -2.72
CA ILE A 217 -0.60 11.85 -2.37
C ILE A 217 -1.91 11.12 -2.04
N LEU A 218 -2.16 10.02 -2.75
CA LEU A 218 -3.39 9.26 -2.71
C LEU A 218 -3.09 7.80 -2.39
N ALA A 219 -3.93 7.17 -1.57
CA ALA A 219 -3.79 5.76 -1.24
C ALA A 219 -5.04 4.93 -1.57
N ILE A 220 -4.80 3.72 -2.10
CA ILE A 220 -5.74 2.61 -2.16
C ILE A 220 -5.34 1.61 -1.08
N VAL A 221 -6.17 1.48 -0.06
CA VAL A 221 -5.94 0.56 1.05
C VAL A 221 -6.99 -0.54 1.07
N GLY A 222 -6.60 -1.66 1.66
CA GLY A 222 -7.47 -2.80 1.80
C GLY A 222 -6.71 -4.11 1.81
N MET A 223 -7.45 -5.19 1.97
CA MET A 223 -6.96 -6.54 2.19
C MET A 223 -6.25 -7.15 0.96
N ALA A 224 -5.45 -8.19 1.18
CA ALA A 224 -4.84 -8.95 0.09
C ALA A 224 -5.93 -9.56 -0.81
N GLY A 225 -5.70 -9.61 -2.13
CA GLY A 225 -6.66 -10.19 -3.08
C GLY A 225 -7.88 -9.32 -3.43
N ILE A 226 -8.17 -8.24 -2.69
CA ILE A 226 -9.38 -7.40 -2.88
C ILE A 226 -9.39 -6.56 -4.18
N GLY A 227 -8.32 -6.63 -4.99
CA GLY A 227 -8.27 -5.94 -6.29
C GLY A 227 -7.64 -4.54 -6.28
N LYS A 228 -6.94 -4.10 -5.22
CA LYS A 228 -6.25 -2.78 -5.17
C LYS A 228 -5.36 -2.50 -6.39
N THR A 229 -4.46 -3.44 -6.70
CA THR A 229 -3.57 -3.37 -7.86
C THR A 229 -4.37 -3.38 -9.16
N THR A 230 -5.48 -4.11 -9.22
CA THR A 230 -6.39 -4.14 -10.37
C THR A 230 -7.05 -2.78 -10.59
N LEU A 231 -7.55 -2.14 -9.51
CA LEU A 231 -8.14 -0.81 -9.56
C LEU A 231 -7.12 0.24 -10.02
N ALA A 232 -5.95 0.26 -9.38
CA ALA A 232 -4.88 1.17 -9.75
C ALA A 232 -4.47 0.97 -11.22
N LYS A 233 -4.36 -0.27 -11.71
CA LYS A 233 -4.07 -0.54 -13.13
C LYS A 233 -5.12 0.03 -14.06
N ARG A 234 -6.41 -0.21 -13.76
CA ARG A 234 -7.53 0.30 -14.55
C ARG A 234 -7.51 1.83 -14.63
N ILE A 235 -7.22 2.49 -13.51
CA ILE A 235 -7.03 3.95 -13.44
C ILE A 235 -5.83 4.40 -14.28
N PHE A 236 -4.66 3.77 -14.09
CA PHE A 236 -3.42 4.18 -14.75
C PHE A 236 -3.51 4.12 -16.29
N TYR A 237 -4.25 3.14 -16.81
CA TYR A 237 -4.49 2.96 -18.24
C TYR A 237 -5.77 3.65 -18.75
N SER A 238 -6.51 4.35 -17.90
CA SER A 238 -7.71 5.10 -18.32
C SER A 238 -7.33 6.23 -19.29
N PRO A 239 -8.09 6.42 -20.39
CA PRO A 239 -7.87 7.52 -21.35
C PRO A 239 -7.83 8.91 -20.69
N CYS A 240 -8.70 9.13 -19.69
CA CYS A 240 -8.73 10.39 -18.94
C CYS A 240 -7.39 10.65 -18.24
N VAL A 241 -6.80 9.62 -17.64
CA VAL A 241 -5.49 9.71 -16.97
C VAL A 241 -4.36 9.86 -17.99
N SER A 242 -4.39 9.13 -19.11
CA SER A 242 -3.34 9.23 -20.12
C SER A 242 -3.29 10.58 -20.82
N ASN A 243 -4.43 11.24 -20.96
CA ASN A 243 -4.54 12.57 -21.57
C ASN A 243 -4.24 13.70 -20.58
N HIS A 244 -4.38 13.43 -19.27
CA HIS A 244 -4.18 14.44 -18.23
C HIS A 244 -2.75 14.47 -17.69
N PHE A 245 -2.03 13.34 -17.66
CA PHE A 245 -0.70 13.24 -17.08
C PHE A 245 0.35 12.84 -18.10
N HIS A 246 1.42 13.63 -18.19
CA HIS A 246 2.61 13.31 -18.95
C HIS A 246 3.84 13.95 -18.28
N PRO A 247 4.77 13.16 -17.73
CA PRO A 247 4.96 11.71 -17.86
C PRO A 247 4.14 10.87 -16.87
N ARG A 248 4.07 9.56 -17.10
CA ARG A 248 3.42 8.60 -16.20
C ARG A 248 4.36 7.43 -15.91
N ALA A 249 4.38 6.94 -14.66
CA ALA A 249 5.15 5.75 -14.31
C ALA A 249 4.36 4.83 -13.37
N TRP A 250 4.57 3.52 -13.54
CA TRP A 250 4.09 2.49 -12.62
C TRP A 250 5.27 1.67 -12.15
N VAL A 251 5.40 1.49 -10.85
CA VAL A 251 6.37 0.56 -10.27
C VAL A 251 5.71 -0.29 -9.19
N LYS A 252 6.06 -1.57 -9.16
CA LYS A 252 5.69 -2.48 -8.08
C LYS A 252 6.91 -2.74 -7.19
N ILE A 253 6.74 -2.58 -5.89
CA ILE A 253 7.77 -2.88 -4.90
C ILE A 253 7.81 -4.40 -4.68
N SER A 254 9.01 -4.97 -4.79
CA SER A 254 9.31 -6.37 -4.48
C SER A 254 9.28 -6.61 -2.97
N GLN A 255 9.10 -7.86 -2.56
CA GLN A 255 9.18 -8.25 -1.14
C GLN A 255 10.54 -7.87 -0.52
N VAL A 256 11.62 -8.07 -1.29
CA VAL A 256 12.94 -7.55 -0.95
C VAL A 256 13.04 -6.12 -1.49
N TYR A 257 13.12 -5.14 -0.59
CA TYR A 257 13.25 -3.74 -0.95
C TYR A 257 14.68 -3.41 -1.39
N CYS A 258 14.80 -2.79 -2.56
CA CYS A 258 16.04 -2.21 -3.05
C CYS A 258 15.78 -0.80 -3.59
N ARG A 259 16.35 0.22 -2.93
CA ARG A 259 16.16 1.63 -3.28
C ARG A 259 16.59 1.92 -4.71
N ARG A 260 17.78 1.43 -5.10
CA ARG A 260 18.32 1.57 -6.45
C ARG A 260 17.37 1.01 -7.52
N ASP A 261 16.87 -0.21 -7.33
CA ASP A 261 15.98 -0.86 -8.30
C ASP A 261 14.66 -0.10 -8.46
N LEU A 262 14.12 0.43 -7.35
CA LEU A 262 12.93 1.26 -7.36
C LEU A 262 13.15 2.54 -8.17
N LEU A 263 14.25 3.26 -7.93
CA LEU A 263 14.62 4.47 -8.66
C LEU A 263 14.83 4.21 -10.15
N LEU A 264 15.52 3.12 -10.50
CA LEU A 264 15.73 2.73 -11.89
C LEU A 264 14.42 2.39 -12.60
N LYS A 265 13.52 1.63 -11.96
CA LYS A 265 12.19 1.33 -12.51
C LYS A 265 11.35 2.59 -12.71
N LEU A 266 11.39 3.53 -11.77
CA LEU A 266 10.72 4.83 -11.88
C LEU A 266 11.27 5.64 -13.06
N LEU A 267 12.59 5.74 -13.18
CA LEU A 267 13.26 6.43 -14.30
C LEU A 267 12.87 5.84 -15.65
N LEU A 268 12.85 4.51 -15.77
CA LEU A 268 12.42 3.81 -16.97
C LEU A 268 10.94 4.07 -17.28
N GLY A 269 10.09 4.07 -16.26
CA GLY A 269 8.67 4.38 -16.41
C GLY A 269 8.42 5.79 -16.93
N VAL A 270 9.05 6.79 -16.30
CA VAL A 270 8.88 8.22 -16.61
C VAL A 270 9.36 8.58 -18.02
N ARG A 271 10.42 7.94 -18.51
CA ARG A 271 10.93 8.17 -19.88
C ARG A 271 9.99 7.67 -20.98
N GLY A 272 9.06 6.76 -20.65
CA GLY A 272 8.24 6.05 -21.64
C GLY A 272 9.07 5.14 -22.55
N LYS A 273 8.43 4.15 -23.19
CA LYS A 273 9.00 3.59 -24.42
C LYS A 273 9.04 4.74 -25.42
N GLY A 274 10.24 5.23 -25.74
CA GLY A 274 10.41 6.23 -26.78
C GLY A 274 9.65 5.78 -28.02
N ARG A 275 8.85 6.69 -28.60
CA ARG A 275 8.51 6.60 -30.01
C ARG A 275 9.84 6.66 -30.75
N CYS A 276 10.37 5.50 -31.12
CA CYS A 276 11.25 5.37 -32.26
C CYS A 276 10.42 5.56 -33.51
#